data_AF-A0A538A3G9-F1
#
_entry.id   AF-A0A538A3G9-F1
#
_cell.length_a   1.000
_cell.length_b   1.000
_cell.length_c   1.000
_cell.angle_alpha   90.00
_cell.angle_beta   90.00
_cell.angle_gamma   90.00
#
_symmetry.space_group_name_H-M   'P 1'
#
loop_
_entity.id
_entity.type
_entity.pdbx_description
1 polymer ?
#
loop_
_entity_poly.entity_id
_entity_poly.type
_entity_poly.pdbx_seq_one_letter_code
_entity_poly.pdbx_strand_id
1 'polypeptide(L)'
;MLTGSLENFRVNVERGFDVIGFKERRRRQAEEFEPGDEVVFYVTGVLAFGAIARVRSHMFEDRTPIWPPGKKDEAYPWRVEA
;
A
#
# COMPACT_ATOMS: atom_id res chain seq x y z
N MET A 1 -2.71 6.24 7.78
CA MET A 1 -2.73 4.82 8.20
C MET A 1 -3.37 3.96 7.12
N LEU A 2 -2.70 2.89 6.70
CA LEU A 2 -3.18 1.92 5.72
C LEU A 2 -3.52 0.60 6.41
N THR A 3 -4.72 0.08 6.14
CA THR A 3 -5.20 -1.18 6.72
C THR A 3 -5.17 -2.28 5.66
N GLY A 4 -4.63 -3.45 6.01
CA GLY A 4 -4.46 -4.56 5.07
C GLY A 4 -4.50 -5.93 5.71
N SER A 5 -4.61 -6.97 4.88
CA SER A 5 -4.49 -8.36 5.30
C SER A 5 -3.04 -8.69 5.66
N LEU A 6 -2.84 -9.76 6.44
CA LEU A 6 -1.50 -10.29 6.74
C LEU A 6 -0.75 -10.72 5.48
N GLU A 7 -1.45 -11.22 4.48
CA GLU A 7 -0.87 -11.66 3.21
C GLU A 7 -0.28 -10.49 2.41
N ASN A 8 -1.04 -9.40 2.23
CA ASN A 8 -0.51 -8.20 1.57
C ASN A 8 0.65 -7.58 2.37
N PHE A 9 0.57 -7.63 3.70
CA PHE A 9 1.64 -7.13 4.55
C PHE A 9 2.93 -7.93 4.37
N ARG A 10 2.86 -9.26 4.24
CA ARG A 10 4.05 -10.11 3.97
C ARG A 10 4.69 -9.77 2.64
N VAL A 11 3.90 -9.54 1.58
CA VAL A 11 4.43 -9.08 0.28
C VAL A 11 5.17 -7.76 0.44
N ASN A 12 4.61 -6.80 1.19
CA ASN A 12 5.30 -5.53 1.44
C ASN A 12 6.61 -5.73 2.22
N VAL A 13 6.65 -6.62 3.22
CA VAL A 13 7.87 -6.95 3.97
C VAL A 13 8.93 -7.56 3.05
N GLU A 14 8.57 -8.53 2.21
CA GLU A 14 9.49 -9.17 1.26
C GLU A 14 10.08 -8.19 0.27
N ARG A 15 9.31 -7.17 -0.12
CA ARG A 15 9.77 -6.10 -1.01
C ARG A 15 10.43 -4.92 -0.28
N GLY A 16 10.55 -4.97 1.04
CA GLY A 16 11.13 -3.88 1.83
C GLY A 16 10.31 -2.58 1.78
N PHE A 17 9.01 -2.68 1.56
CA PHE A 17 8.06 -1.55 1.44
C PHE A 17 8.34 -0.62 0.26
N ASP A 18 9.04 -1.09 -0.77
CA ASP A 18 9.43 -0.29 -1.95
C ASP A 18 8.27 0.42 -2.65
N VAL A 19 7.07 -0.18 -2.63
CA VAL A 19 5.87 0.37 -3.23
C VAL A 19 4.64 0.11 -2.37
N ILE A 20 3.77 1.11 -2.27
CA ILE A 20 2.52 1.06 -1.51
C ILE A 20 1.36 1.27 -2.46
N GLY A 21 0.46 0.29 -2.55
CA GLY A 21 -0.69 0.30 -3.45
C GLY A 21 -2.02 0.64 -2.76
N PHE A 22 -2.86 1.38 -3.48
CA PHE A 22 -4.21 1.79 -3.04
C PHE A 22 -5.27 1.28 -4.00
N LYS A 23 -6.43 0.92 -3.43
CA LYS A 23 -7.61 0.44 -4.16
C LYS A 23 -8.12 1.46 -5.17
N GLU A 24 -8.83 1.00 -6.21
CA GLU A 24 -9.36 1.86 -7.29
C GLU A 24 -10.13 3.07 -6.73
N ARG A 25 -11.01 2.83 -5.75
CA ARG A 25 -11.86 3.84 -5.10
C ARG A 25 -11.11 4.85 -4.22
N ARG A 26 -9.82 4.65 -3.97
CA ARG A 26 -8.99 5.47 -3.07
C ARG A 26 -8.03 6.38 -3.84
N ARG A 27 -8.26 6.61 -5.14
CA ARG A 27 -7.44 7.52 -5.96
C ARG A 27 -7.20 8.88 -5.29
N ARG A 28 -8.26 9.57 -4.84
CA ARG A 28 -8.12 10.90 -4.22
C ARG A 28 -7.21 10.89 -2.98
N GLN A 29 -7.31 9.84 -2.16
CA GLN A 29 -6.41 9.67 -1.02
C GLN A 29 -4.97 9.39 -1.47
N ALA A 30 -4.78 8.64 -2.55
CA ALA A 30 -3.45 8.39 -3.09
C ALA A 30 -2.81 9.68 -3.64
N GLU A 31 -3.60 10.53 -4.31
CA GLU A 31 -3.17 11.84 -4.85
C GLU A 31 -2.69 12.83 -3.79
N GLU A 32 -3.13 12.67 -2.54
CA GLU A 32 -2.73 13.53 -1.41
C GLU A 32 -1.33 13.23 -0.86
N PHE A 33 -0.71 12.12 -1.25
CA PHE A 33 0.63 11.77 -0.75
C PHE A 33 1.73 12.61 -1.40
N GLU A 34 2.63 13.10 -0.56
CA GLU A 34 3.84 13.82 -0.95
C GLU A 34 5.11 13.11 -0.41
N PRO A 35 6.26 13.27 -1.08
CA PRO A 35 7.53 12.81 -0.53
C PRO A 35 7.80 13.37 0.87
N GLY A 36 8.09 12.49 1.82
CA GLY A 36 8.27 12.82 3.24
C GLY A 36 7.14 12.36 4.14
N ASP A 37 5.95 12.07 3.59
CA ASP A 37 4.83 11.52 4.34
C ASP A 37 5.13 10.14 4.93
N GLU A 38 4.45 9.78 6.02
CA GLU A 38 4.62 8.49 6.68
C GLU A 38 3.35 7.63 6.60
N VAL A 39 3.50 6.40 6.10
CA VAL A 39 2.45 5.40 6.05
C VAL A 39 2.63 4.40 7.18
N VAL A 40 1.70 4.42 8.13
CA VAL A 40 1.60 3.40 9.17
C VAL A 40 0.72 2.24 8.69
N PHE A 41 1.24 1.02 8.75
CA PHE A 41 0.53 -0.21 8.37
C PHE A 41 -0.15 -0.87 9.57
N TYR A 42 -1.45 -1.08 9.47
CA TYR A 42 -2.23 -1.84 10.44
C TYR A 42 -2.72 -3.16 9.83
N VAL A 43 -2.35 -4.27 10.46
CA VAL A 43 -2.61 -5.63 9.97
C VAL A 43 -3.87 -6.16 10.62
N THR A 44 -4.99 -6.19 9.89
CA THR A 44 -6.32 -6.48 10.46
C THR A 44 -6.46 -7.90 11.01
N GLY A 45 -5.77 -8.89 10.41
CA GLY A 45 -5.78 -10.27 10.90
C GLY A 45 -4.97 -10.51 12.17
N VAL A 46 -4.11 -9.55 12.55
CA VAL A 46 -3.22 -9.63 13.74
C VAL A 46 -3.61 -8.58 14.78
N LEU A 47 -4.41 -7.57 14.40
CA LEU A 47 -4.84 -6.44 15.22
C LEU A 47 -3.67 -5.60 15.77
N ALA A 48 -2.61 -5.46 14.97
CA ALA A 48 -1.39 -4.76 15.37
C ALA A 48 -0.87 -3.81 14.28
N PHE A 49 -0.11 -2.81 14.72
CA PHE A 49 0.74 -2.01 13.84
C PHE A 49 1.97 -2.81 13.44
N GLY A 50 2.20 -2.96 12.14
CA GLY A 50 3.26 -3.82 11.61
C GLY A 50 4.51 -3.07 11.17
N ALA A 51 4.36 -1.87 10.60
CA ALA A 51 5.46 -1.09 10.05
C ALA A 51 5.10 0.38 9.85
N ILE A 52 6.13 1.20 9.64
CA ILE A 52 6.03 2.56 9.12
C ILE A 52 6.96 2.64 7.91
N ALA A 53 6.48 3.23 6.81
CA ALA A 53 7.29 3.51 5.63
C ALA A 53 7.19 5.00 5.27
N ARG A 54 8.28 5.60 4.79
CA ARG A 54 8.32 7.00 4.39
C ARG A 54 8.17 7.11 2.88
N VAL A 55 7.18 7.86 2.42
CA VAL A 55 6.90 8.08 1.01
C VAL A 55 8.03 8.87 0.36
N ARG A 56 8.42 8.47 -0.86
CA ARG A 56 9.52 9.03 -1.66
C ARG A 56 9.05 9.60 -3.00
N SER A 57 7.80 9.35 -3.40
CA SER A 57 7.25 9.81 -4.68
C SER A 57 5.87 10.45 -4.51
N HIS A 58 5.45 11.22 -5.51
CA HIS A 58 4.03 11.48 -5.74
C HIS A 58 3.33 10.22 -6.24
N MET A 59 1.99 10.24 -6.24
CA MET A 59 1.17 9.15 -6.77
C MET A 59 1.40 8.91 -8.26
N PHE A 60 1.46 7.64 -8.65
CA PHE A 60 1.45 7.19 -10.04
C PHE A 60 0.48 6.02 -10.23
N GLU A 61 0.12 5.75 -11.49
CA GLU A 61 -0.69 4.59 -11.87
C GLU A 61 0.19 3.47 -12.43
N ASP A 62 0.07 2.27 -11.86
CA ASP A 62 0.67 1.04 -12.39
C ASP A 62 -0.21 -0.16 -12.03
N ARG A 63 -0.54 -0.99 -13.03
CA ARG A 63 -1.44 -2.14 -12.92
C ARG A 63 -0.72 -3.48 -12.88
N THR A 64 0.61 -3.48 -12.82
CA THR A 64 1.42 -4.71 -12.71
C THR A 64 1.06 -5.46 -11.42
N PRO A 65 0.63 -6.73 -11.47
CA PRO A 65 0.18 -7.45 -10.28
C PRO A 65 1.34 -7.67 -9.29
N ILE A 66 1.20 -7.12 -8.08
CA ILE A 66 2.18 -7.26 -6.98
C ILE A 66 1.57 -8.01 -5.80
N TRP A 67 0.37 -7.60 -5.39
CA TRP A 67 -0.36 -8.22 -4.30
C TRP A 67 -1.25 -9.36 -4.81
N PRO A 68 -1.47 -10.40 -3.99
CA PRO A 68 -2.37 -11.49 -4.35
C PRO A 68 -3.78 -10.95 -4.65
N PRO A 69 -4.48 -11.57 -5.61
CA PRO A 69 -5.86 -11.17 -5.93
C PRO A 69 -6.73 -11.35 -4.69
N GLY A 70 -7.28 -10.24 -4.21
CA GLY A 70 -8.32 -10.30 -3.18
C GLY A 70 -9.63 -10.87 -3.74
N LYS A 71 -10.67 -10.96 -2.90
CA LYS A 71 -12.02 -11.46 -3.28
C LYS A 71 -12.69 -10.74 -4.48
N LYS A 72 -12.11 -9.67 -5.02
CA LYS A 72 -12.65 -8.84 -6.11
C LYS A 72 -11.59 -8.49 -7.18
N ASP A 73 -10.53 -9.29 -7.31
CA ASP A 73 -9.42 -9.01 -8.25
C ASP A 73 -8.92 -7.56 -8.17
N GLU A 74 -8.63 -7.12 -6.94
CA GLU A 74 -8.20 -5.74 -6.69
C GLU A 74 -6.75 -5.54 -7.19
N ALA A 75 -6.56 -4.66 -8.18
CA ALA A 75 -5.27 -4.42 -8.83
C ALA A 75 -4.34 -3.45 -8.09
N TYR A 76 -4.86 -2.69 -7.12
CA TYR A 76 -4.15 -1.62 -6.40
C TYR A 76 -3.34 -0.69 -7.34
N PRO A 77 -4.01 0.00 -8.28
CA PRO A 77 -3.31 0.68 -9.37
C PRO A 77 -2.64 1.98 -8.95
N TRP A 78 -3.18 2.67 -7.95
CA TRP A 78 -2.61 3.94 -7.47
C TRP A 78 -1.50 3.61 -6.50
N ARG A 79 -0.29 4.10 -6.76
CA ARG A 79 0.90 3.71 -6.01
C ARG A 79 1.74 4.91 -5.64
N VAL A 80 2.51 4.73 -4.58
CA VAL A 80 3.63 5.61 -4.20
C VAL A 80 4.84 4.73 -3.90
N GLU A 81 6.04 5.25 -4.16
CA GLU A 81 7.29 4.64 -3.74
C GLU A 81 7.57 5.00 -2.28
N ALA A 82 8.11 4.05 -1.50
CA ALA A 82 8.50 4.26 -0.10
C ALA A 82 9.81 3.54 0.24
#